data_AF-A0A7D4AY43-F1
#
_entry.id   AF-A0A7D4AY43-F1
#
_cell.length_a   1.000
_cell.length_b   1.000
_cell.length_c   1.000
_cell.angle_alpha   90.00
_cell.angle_beta   90.00
_cell.angle_gamma   90.00
#
_symmetry.space_group_name_H-M   'P 1'
#
loop_
_entity.id
_entity.type
_entity.pdbx_description
1 polymer ?
#
loop_
_entity_poly.entity_id
_entity_poly.type
_entity_poly.pdbx_seq_one_letter_code
_entity_poly.pdbx_strand_id
1 'polypeptide(L)'
;MTRPIFKFRSVPAVLLLAALPLAAFAQNSAQDSLLRRGGLLGGRPHASVPRAAAPRRYVTTADPGLAKYLHESINVNQLPASQLPDLYGRFIEATRAQRRQWSARDWDEASDALTRLNTRYEAVRKELSLDDRLTVRSYQGEFRTLQGARRVKDRVSE
;
A
#
# COMPACT_ATOMS: atom_id res chain seq x y z
N MET A 1 -35.73 29.34 20.53
CA MET A 1 -34.27 29.38 20.75
C MET A 1 -33.96 28.50 21.95
N THR A 2 -33.52 27.27 21.70
CA THR A 2 -33.41 26.22 22.72
C THR A 2 -32.07 25.55 22.54
N ARG A 3 -31.18 25.68 23.53
CA ARG A 3 -29.81 25.16 23.53
C ARG A 3 -29.80 23.70 23.99
N PRO A 4 -29.14 22.76 23.29
CA PRO A 4 -28.80 21.49 23.88
C PRO A 4 -27.45 21.58 24.61
N ILE A 5 -27.50 21.20 25.88
CA ILE A 5 -26.38 21.01 26.81
C ILE A 5 -25.79 19.63 26.50
N PHE A 6 -24.54 19.56 26.03
CA PHE A 6 -23.80 18.29 25.96
C PHE A 6 -22.70 18.28 27.01
N LYS A 7 -22.86 17.38 27.99
CA LYS A 7 -21.90 17.10 29.04
C LYS A 7 -20.76 16.25 28.50
N PHE A 8 -19.54 16.65 28.85
CA PHE A 8 -18.30 15.92 28.67
C PHE A 8 -18.36 14.52 29.31
N ARG A 9 -17.82 13.53 28.62
CA ARG A 9 -17.31 12.31 29.26
C ARG A 9 -15.89 12.06 28.77
N SER A 10 -14.94 12.52 29.57
CA SER A 10 -13.53 12.18 29.49
C SER A 10 -13.37 10.71 29.89
N VAL A 11 -12.64 9.93 29.11
CA VAL A 11 -12.22 8.56 29.45
C VAL A 11 -10.70 8.56 29.51
N PRO A 12 -10.08 8.04 30.59
CA PRO A 12 -8.65 8.12 30.81
C PRO A 12 -7.85 7.21 29.88
N ALA A 13 -6.68 7.72 29.48
CA ALA A 13 -5.63 7.03 28.77
C ALA A 13 -5.11 5.83 29.59
N VAL A 14 -5.12 4.65 28.98
CA VAL A 14 -4.41 3.47 29.46
C VAL A 14 -3.11 3.36 28.67
N LEU A 15 -1.99 3.74 29.30
CA LEU A 15 -0.64 3.44 28.84
C LEU A 15 -0.34 1.98 29.19
N LEU A 16 -0.32 1.11 28.19
CA LEU A 16 0.07 -0.29 28.32
C LEU A 16 1.45 -0.47 27.69
N LEU A 17 2.46 -0.53 28.55
CA LEU A 17 3.85 -0.82 28.23
C LEU A 17 3.98 -2.34 28.08
N ALA A 18 4.07 -2.84 26.84
CA ALA A 18 4.28 -4.27 26.57
C ALA A 18 5.69 -4.51 26.00
N ALA A 19 6.43 -5.36 26.70
CA ALA A 19 7.81 -5.74 26.44
C ALA A 19 7.97 -6.55 25.14
N LEU A 20 9.08 -6.31 24.44
CA LEU A 20 9.51 -6.99 23.21
C LEU A 20 10.29 -8.28 23.55
N PRO A 21 9.98 -9.45 22.96
CA PRO A 21 10.90 -10.57 22.93
C PRO A 21 11.87 -10.46 21.73
N LEU A 22 13.18 -10.44 22.03
CA LEU A 22 14.26 -10.65 21.07
C LEU A 22 14.22 -12.10 20.57
N ALA A 23 13.75 -12.32 19.35
CA ALA A 23 13.89 -13.60 18.65
C ALA A 23 15.23 -13.64 17.92
N ALA A 24 16.19 -14.38 18.49
CA ALA A 24 17.40 -14.81 17.82
C ALA A 24 17.06 -15.95 16.84
N PHE A 25 17.24 -15.74 15.54
CA PHE A 25 17.24 -16.84 14.58
C PHE A 25 18.66 -17.36 14.42
N ALA A 26 18.87 -18.57 14.93
CA ALA A 26 20.08 -19.35 14.79
C ALA A 26 20.25 -19.86 13.36
N GLN A 27 21.51 -19.98 12.98
CA GLN A 27 22.04 -20.29 11.66
C GLN A 27 21.65 -21.70 11.22
N ASN A 28 21.05 -21.82 10.03
CA ASN A 28 20.80 -23.11 9.41
C ASN A 28 22.01 -23.54 8.58
N SER A 29 22.54 -24.70 8.97
CA SER A 29 23.68 -25.42 8.42
C SER A 29 23.51 -25.75 6.94
N ALA A 30 24.44 -25.26 6.11
CA ALA A 30 24.66 -25.74 4.76
C ALA A 30 26.15 -26.14 4.61
N GLN A 31 26.55 -27.14 5.38
CA GLN A 31 27.67 -28.00 5.05
C GLN A 31 27.08 -29.35 4.65
N ASP A 32 26.75 -29.54 3.38
CA ASP A 32 26.79 -30.88 2.79
C ASP A 32 26.60 -30.85 1.28
N SER A 33 27.70 -30.67 0.53
CA SER A 33 27.94 -31.43 -0.72
C SER A 33 29.38 -31.20 -1.19
N LEU A 34 30.27 -31.96 -0.56
CA LEU A 34 31.60 -32.31 -1.04
C LEU A 34 31.50 -33.14 -2.33
N LEU A 35 31.31 -32.52 -3.50
CA LEU A 35 31.59 -33.16 -4.79
C LEU A 35 32.02 -32.12 -5.83
N ARG A 36 33.24 -31.57 -5.69
CA ARG A 36 33.90 -30.85 -6.78
C ARG A 36 35.32 -31.35 -6.97
N ARG A 37 35.43 -32.50 -7.63
CA ARG A 37 36.68 -33.06 -8.17
C ARG A 37 36.56 -33.17 -9.69
N GLY A 38 37.49 -32.52 -10.39
CA GLY A 38 37.92 -32.85 -11.75
C GLY A 38 37.22 -32.09 -12.90
N GLY A 39 38.03 -31.45 -13.75
CA GLY A 39 37.57 -31.02 -15.08
C GLY A 39 38.25 -29.77 -15.65
N LEU A 40 39.57 -29.81 -15.84
CA LEU A 40 40.31 -28.89 -16.73
C LEU A 40 39.98 -29.26 -18.19
N LEU A 41 39.21 -28.44 -18.92
CA LEU A 41 39.28 -28.29 -20.38
C LEU A 41 38.68 -26.93 -20.79
N GLY A 42 39.38 -26.23 -21.70
CA GLY A 42 39.19 -24.81 -22.01
C GLY A 42 37.95 -24.45 -22.82
N GLY A 43 37.78 -23.13 -23.01
CA GLY A 43 36.88 -22.59 -24.02
C GLY A 43 36.30 -21.21 -23.68
N ARG A 44 36.90 -20.17 -24.27
CA ARG A 44 36.34 -18.85 -24.65
C ARG A 44 35.90 -17.86 -23.55
N PRO A 45 36.40 -16.60 -23.59
CA PRO A 45 35.81 -15.52 -22.81
C PRO A 45 34.50 -15.06 -23.47
N HIS A 46 33.36 -15.41 -22.88
CA HIS A 46 32.10 -14.71 -23.14
C HIS A 46 32.00 -13.51 -22.19
N ALA A 47 31.86 -12.32 -22.76
CA ALA A 47 31.62 -11.09 -22.02
C ALA A 47 30.36 -11.26 -21.15
N SER A 48 30.54 -11.12 -19.83
CA SER A 48 29.47 -11.09 -18.85
C SER A 48 28.65 -9.82 -19.06
N VAL A 49 27.54 -9.92 -19.79
CA VAL A 49 26.53 -8.86 -19.79
C VAL A 49 26.02 -8.77 -18.34
N PRO A 50 26.10 -7.60 -17.67
CA PRO A 50 25.53 -7.46 -16.35
C PRO A 50 24.02 -7.66 -16.48
N ARG A 51 23.51 -8.77 -15.95
CA ARG A 51 22.08 -8.95 -15.76
C ARG A 51 21.63 -7.86 -14.81
N ALA A 52 20.96 -6.84 -15.36
CA ALA A 52 20.30 -5.81 -14.58
C ALA A 52 19.49 -6.48 -13.47
N ALA A 53 19.84 -6.16 -12.22
CA ALA A 53 19.11 -6.64 -11.06
C ALA A 53 17.65 -6.28 -11.25
N ALA A 54 16.77 -7.28 -11.25
CA ALA A 54 15.34 -7.05 -11.20
C ALA A 54 15.05 -6.11 -10.01
N PRO A 55 14.20 -5.09 -10.16
CA PRO A 55 13.90 -4.19 -9.07
C PRO A 55 13.40 -5.02 -7.88
N ARG A 56 14.01 -4.80 -6.70
CA ARG A 56 13.53 -5.36 -5.43
C ARG A 56 12.04 -5.07 -5.34
N ARG A 57 11.22 -6.11 -5.49
CA ARG A 57 9.80 -6.06 -5.13
C ARG A 57 9.79 -5.81 -3.63
N TYR A 58 9.52 -4.58 -3.23
CA TYR A 58 9.24 -4.26 -1.84
C TYR A 58 8.00 -5.06 -1.44
N VAL A 59 8.21 -6.22 -0.81
CA VAL A 59 7.17 -6.89 -0.03
C VAL A 59 7.12 -6.14 1.30
N THR A 60 6.60 -4.92 1.26
CA THR A 60 6.02 -4.35 2.47
C THR A 60 4.67 -5.01 2.60
N THR A 61 4.51 -5.85 3.63
CA THR A 61 3.26 -6.55 3.92
C THR A 61 2.15 -5.56 4.25
N ALA A 62 2.49 -4.35 4.70
CA ALA A 62 1.58 -3.24 4.93
C ALA A 62 1.75 -2.17 3.83
N ASP A 63 0.65 -1.70 3.25
CA ASP A 63 0.68 -0.56 2.32
C ASP A 63 0.94 0.74 3.09
N PRO A 64 2.12 1.37 2.94
CA PRO A 64 2.49 2.54 3.76
C PRO A 64 1.63 3.77 3.44
N GLY A 65 1.11 3.87 2.21
CA GLY A 65 0.22 4.96 1.83
C GLY A 65 -1.16 4.82 2.48
N LEU A 66 -1.74 3.62 2.45
CA LEU A 66 -3.00 3.37 3.15
C LEU A 66 -2.85 3.47 4.66
N ALA A 67 -1.75 2.98 5.24
CA ALA A 67 -1.50 3.12 6.67
C ALA A 67 -1.45 4.58 7.13
N LYS A 68 -0.90 5.47 6.30
CA LYS A 68 -0.86 6.91 6.56
C LYS A 68 -2.26 7.54 6.59
N TYR A 69 -3.13 7.17 5.65
CA TYR A 69 -4.43 7.84 5.46
C TYR A 69 -5.58 7.18 6.20
N LEU A 70 -5.53 5.85 6.35
CA LEU A 70 -6.54 5.03 7.02
C LEU A 70 -6.18 4.70 8.47
N HIS A 71 -4.95 5.02 8.90
CA HIS A 71 -4.41 4.66 10.20
C HIS A 71 -4.44 3.14 10.47
N GLU A 72 -4.38 2.34 9.39
CA GLU A 72 -4.48 0.88 9.43
C GLU A 72 -3.43 0.23 8.53
N SER A 73 -2.70 -0.75 9.08
CA SER A 73 -1.74 -1.56 8.32
C SER A 73 -2.47 -2.64 7.52
N ILE A 74 -2.74 -2.39 6.24
CA ILE A 74 -3.48 -3.32 5.37
C ILE A 74 -2.52 -4.00 4.39
N ASN A 75 -2.59 -5.34 4.33
CA ASN A 75 -1.95 -6.11 3.26
C ASN A 75 -2.84 -6.18 2.02
N VAL A 76 -2.71 -5.19 1.15
CA VAL A 76 -3.51 -5.09 -0.10
C VAL A 76 -3.37 -6.34 -0.97
N ASN A 77 -2.21 -7.01 -0.97
CA ASN A 77 -1.99 -8.19 -1.82
C ASN A 77 -2.81 -9.42 -1.38
N GLN A 78 -3.23 -9.47 -0.11
CA GLN A 78 -3.99 -10.58 0.46
C GLN A 78 -5.47 -10.26 0.69
N LEU A 79 -5.92 -9.04 0.32
CA LEU A 79 -7.28 -8.58 0.61
C LEU A 79 -8.33 -9.33 -0.20
N PRO A 80 -9.34 -10.00 0.39
CA PRO A 80 -10.38 -10.69 -0.37
C PRO A 80 -11.20 -9.71 -1.22
N ALA A 81 -11.77 -10.21 -2.33
CA ALA A 81 -12.53 -9.38 -3.27
C ALA A 81 -13.64 -8.59 -2.58
N SER A 82 -14.40 -9.25 -1.70
CA SER A 82 -15.52 -8.66 -0.96
C SER A 82 -15.15 -7.46 -0.07
N GLN A 83 -13.88 -7.30 0.30
CA GLN A 83 -13.42 -6.17 1.11
C GLN A 83 -12.92 -4.98 0.28
N LEU A 84 -12.73 -5.15 -1.04
CA LEU A 84 -12.24 -4.06 -1.89
C LEU A 84 -13.21 -2.86 -1.93
N PRO A 85 -14.53 -3.01 -2.14
CA PRO A 85 -15.42 -1.85 -2.22
C PRO A 85 -15.37 -0.97 -0.98
N ASP A 86 -15.40 -1.57 0.22
CA ASP A 86 -15.25 -0.85 1.49
C ASP A 86 -13.90 -0.12 1.56
N LEU A 87 -12.80 -0.80 1.21
CA LEU A 87 -11.48 -0.20 1.28
C LEU A 87 -11.31 0.99 0.32
N TYR A 88 -11.86 0.89 -0.91
CA TYR A 88 -11.92 2.03 -1.83
C TYR A 88 -12.76 3.17 -1.24
N GLY A 89 -13.91 2.87 -0.64
CA GLY A 89 -14.75 3.86 0.02
C GLY A 89 -13.99 4.61 1.12
N ARG A 90 -13.34 3.89 2.04
CA ARG A 90 -12.54 4.50 3.12
C ARG A 90 -11.37 5.33 2.58
N PHE A 91 -10.70 4.86 1.53
CA PHE A 91 -9.64 5.63 0.86
C PHE A 91 -10.14 6.96 0.27
N ILE A 92 -11.31 6.94 -0.38
CA ILE A 92 -11.93 8.14 -0.93
C ILE A 92 -12.39 9.09 0.16
N GLU A 93 -12.99 8.59 1.24
CA GLU A 93 -13.38 9.41 2.38
C GLU A 93 -12.17 10.11 3.03
N ALA A 94 -11.07 9.38 3.24
CA ALA A 94 -9.83 9.97 3.73
C ALA A 94 -9.28 11.04 2.76
N THR A 95 -9.33 10.77 1.45
CA THR A 95 -8.94 11.74 0.41
C THR A 95 -9.81 13.00 0.49
N ARG A 96 -11.14 12.85 0.56
CA ARG A 96 -12.07 13.99 0.68
C ARG A 96 -11.76 14.83 1.91
N ALA A 97 -11.55 14.19 3.07
CA ALA A 97 -11.29 14.86 4.33
C ALA A 97 -9.98 15.67 4.30
N GLN A 98 -8.92 15.12 3.71
CA GLN A 98 -7.56 15.67 3.87
C GLN A 98 -7.01 16.40 2.63
N ARG A 99 -7.63 16.26 1.45
CA ARG A 99 -7.11 16.80 0.17
C ARG A 99 -6.73 18.29 0.17
N ARG A 100 -7.39 19.10 1.01
CA ARG A 100 -7.16 20.56 1.07
C ARG A 100 -5.84 20.92 1.75
N GLN A 101 -5.36 20.08 2.66
CA GLN A 101 -4.11 20.27 3.42
C GLN A 101 -2.93 19.48 2.83
N TRP A 102 -3.19 18.57 1.89
CA TRP A 102 -2.16 17.75 1.24
C TRP A 102 -1.17 18.59 0.42
N SER A 103 0.11 18.28 0.60
CA SER A 103 1.22 18.68 -0.27
C SER A 103 1.17 17.91 -1.60
N ALA A 104 1.98 18.31 -2.58
CA ALA A 104 2.13 17.55 -3.83
C ALA A 104 2.59 16.10 -3.56
N ARG A 105 3.51 15.92 -2.61
CA ARG A 105 4.00 14.60 -2.20
C ARG A 105 2.88 13.72 -1.63
N ASP A 106 1.97 14.28 -0.84
CA ASP A 106 0.84 13.52 -0.31
C ASP A 106 -0.07 13.01 -1.45
N TRP A 107 -0.30 13.83 -2.48
CA TRP A 107 -1.04 13.43 -3.68
C TRP A 107 -0.35 12.31 -4.46
N ASP A 108 0.97 12.35 -4.58
CA ASP A 108 1.75 11.29 -5.23
C ASP A 108 1.66 9.99 -4.43
N GLU A 109 1.85 10.03 -3.11
CA GLU A 109 1.73 8.87 -2.23
C GLU A 109 0.32 8.26 -2.27
N ALA A 110 -0.73 9.09 -2.35
CA ALA A 110 -2.11 8.63 -2.52
C ALA A 110 -2.35 8.00 -3.91
N SER A 111 -1.72 8.54 -4.97
CA SER A 111 -1.78 7.97 -6.32
C SER A 111 -1.11 6.60 -6.38
N ASP A 112 -0.01 6.41 -5.65
CA ASP A 112 0.66 5.12 -5.53
C ASP A 112 -0.20 4.10 -4.77
N ALA A 113 -0.86 4.53 -3.68
CA ALA A 113 -1.82 3.68 -2.96
C ALA A 113 -2.98 3.24 -3.85
N LEU A 114 -3.57 4.17 -4.61
CA LEU A 114 -4.61 3.86 -5.59
C LEU A 114 -4.10 2.86 -6.65
N THR A 115 -2.86 3.00 -7.11
CA THR A 115 -2.26 2.07 -8.08
C THR A 115 -2.19 0.66 -7.52
N ARG A 116 -1.77 0.49 -6.26
CA ARG A 116 -1.74 -0.83 -5.59
C ARG A 116 -3.12 -1.42 -5.38
N LEU A 117 -4.10 -0.61 -4.97
CA LEU A 117 -5.51 -1.01 -4.89
C LEU A 117 -6.05 -1.46 -6.26
N ASN A 118 -5.69 -0.76 -7.33
CA ASN A 118 -6.09 -1.12 -8.69
C ASN A 118 -5.46 -2.45 -9.09
N THR A 119 -4.18 -2.67 -8.80
CA THR A 119 -3.53 -3.96 -9.05
C THR A 119 -4.25 -5.11 -8.36
N ARG A 120 -4.62 -4.94 -7.08
CA ARG A 120 -5.39 -5.97 -6.37
C ARG A 120 -6.77 -6.17 -6.98
N TYR A 121 -7.48 -5.09 -7.31
CA TYR A 121 -8.78 -5.14 -7.97
C TYR A 121 -8.71 -5.95 -9.27
N GLU A 122 -7.74 -5.68 -10.14
CA GLU A 122 -7.61 -6.41 -11.40
C GLU A 122 -7.36 -7.91 -11.20
N ALA A 123 -6.67 -8.29 -10.12
CA ALA A 123 -6.44 -9.70 -9.78
C ALA A 123 -7.71 -10.44 -9.34
N VAL A 124 -8.67 -9.77 -8.69
CA VAL A 124 -9.85 -10.42 -8.07
C VAL A 124 -11.20 -9.96 -8.62
N ARG A 125 -11.25 -9.03 -9.60
CA ARG A 125 -12.48 -8.43 -10.12
C ARG A 125 -13.53 -9.42 -10.66
N LYS A 126 -13.12 -10.63 -11.02
CA LYS A 126 -14.02 -11.69 -11.50
C LYS A 126 -14.88 -12.29 -10.38
N GLU A 127 -14.43 -12.16 -9.13
CA GLU A 127 -15.15 -12.60 -7.93
C GLU A 127 -16.15 -11.55 -7.43
N LEU A 128 -16.06 -10.31 -7.92
CA LEU A 128 -16.96 -9.22 -7.57
C LEU A 128 -18.27 -9.30 -8.35
N SER A 129 -19.35 -8.84 -7.70
CA SER A 129 -20.61 -8.57 -8.39
C SER A 129 -20.45 -7.43 -9.41
N LEU A 130 -21.42 -7.27 -10.32
CA LEU A 130 -21.41 -6.13 -11.24
C LEU A 130 -21.49 -4.80 -10.48
N ASP A 131 -22.32 -4.73 -9.45
CA ASP A 131 -22.52 -3.54 -8.63
C ASP A 131 -21.24 -3.11 -7.90
N ASP A 132 -20.54 -4.06 -7.28
CA ASP A 132 -19.26 -3.80 -6.61
C ASP A 132 -18.20 -3.26 -7.59
N ARG A 133 -18.14 -3.82 -8.80
CA ARG A 133 -17.23 -3.33 -9.85
C ARG A 133 -17.55 -1.91 -10.27
N LEU A 134 -18.83 -1.57 -10.41
CA LEU A 134 -19.27 -0.21 -10.75
C LEU A 134 -18.95 0.76 -9.62
N THR A 135 -19.18 0.36 -8.37
CA THR A 135 -18.82 1.13 -7.17
C THR A 135 -17.32 1.43 -7.13
N VAL A 136 -16.46 0.42 -7.32
CA VAL A 136 -15.01 0.61 -7.38
C VAL A 136 -14.60 1.55 -8.52
N ARG A 137 -15.21 1.41 -9.71
CA ARG A 137 -14.92 2.30 -10.85
C ARG A 137 -15.34 3.75 -10.58
N SER A 138 -16.45 3.97 -9.88
CA SER A 138 -16.88 5.29 -9.43
C SER A 138 -15.83 5.93 -8.52
N TYR A 139 -15.36 5.20 -7.50
CA TYR A 139 -14.31 5.68 -6.59
C TYR A 139 -13.00 6.01 -7.30
N GLN A 140 -12.57 5.18 -8.26
CA GLN A 140 -11.39 5.46 -9.06
C GLN A 140 -11.54 6.74 -9.89
N GLY A 141 -12.71 6.93 -10.52
CA GLY A 141 -13.02 8.14 -11.28
C GLY A 141 -13.02 9.38 -10.38
N GLU A 142 -13.60 9.28 -9.19
CA GLU A 142 -13.63 10.37 -8.24
C GLU A 142 -12.23 10.83 -7.82
N PHE A 143 -11.35 9.89 -7.45
CA PHE A 143 -9.97 10.26 -7.10
C PHE A 143 -9.28 11.02 -8.24
N ARG A 144 -9.45 10.56 -9.49
CA ARG A 144 -8.86 11.22 -10.66
C ARG A 144 -9.41 12.62 -10.88
N THR A 145 -10.70 12.82 -10.65
CA THR A 145 -11.33 14.16 -10.68
C THR A 145 -10.73 15.07 -9.60
N LEU A 146 -10.60 14.59 -8.36
CA LEU A 146 -10.02 15.36 -7.25
C LEU A 146 -8.55 15.72 -7.53
N GLN A 147 -7.76 14.76 -8.02
CA GLN A 147 -6.36 14.96 -8.40
C GLN A 147 -6.23 15.95 -9.57
N GLY A 148 -7.11 15.85 -10.57
CA GLY A 148 -7.17 16.78 -11.70
C GLY A 148 -7.47 18.22 -11.26
N ALA A 149 -8.46 18.39 -10.39
CA ALA A 149 -8.80 19.70 -9.82
C ALA A 149 -7.61 20.31 -9.05
N ARG A 150 -6.85 19.51 -8.31
CA ARG A 150 -5.61 19.95 -7.67
C ARG A 150 -4.59 20.46 -8.68
N ARG A 151 -4.29 19.68 -9.73
CA ARG A 151 -3.32 20.06 -10.77
C ARG A 151 -3.72 21.34 -11.52
N VAL A 152 -5.01 21.59 -11.70
CA VAL A 152 -5.51 22.85 -12.26
C VAL A 152 -5.24 24.02 -11.30
N LYS A 153 -5.59 23.86 -10.02
CA LYS A 153 -5.36 24.88 -8.99
C LYS A 153 -3.89 25.27 -8.91
N ASP A 154 -3.00 24.29 -8.90
CA ASP A 154 -1.55 24.53 -8.78
C ASP A 154 -1.01 25.33 -9.99
N ARG A 155 -1.48 25.03 -11.22
CA ARG A 155 -1.11 25.79 -12.43
C ARG A 155 -1.65 27.22 -12.49
N VAL A 156 -2.79 27.49 -11.86
CA VAL A 156 -3.39 28.84 -11.83
C VAL A 156 -2.77 29.71 -10.73
N SER A 157 -2.15 29.08 -9.73
CA SER A 157 -1.51 29.78 -8.60
C SER A 157 -0.02 30.07 -8.82
N GLU A 158 0.53 29.65 -9.96
CA GLU A 158 1.89 29.94 -10.44
C GLU A 158 1.90 31.27 -11.21
#